data_AF-A0A6J7B3B0-F1
#
_entry.id   AF-A0A6J7B3B0-F1
#
_cell.length_a   1.000
_cell.length_b   1.000
_cell.length_c   1.000
_cell.angle_alpha   90.00
_cell.angle_beta   90.00
_cell.angle_gamma   90.00
#
_symmetry.space_group_name_H-M   'P 1'
#
loop_
_entity.id
_entity.type
_entity.pdbx_description
1 polymer ?
#
loop_
_entity_poly.entity_id
_entity_poly.type
_entity_poly.pdbx_seq_one_letter_code
_entity_poly.pdbx_strand_id
1 'polypeptide(L)'
;MLLISEKEETSHDRTMKFQFLATPLEIKGNGRVEEVVFQKTGTDETFSIKCGLVITAIGYEAASLEGIPYEKGKVVNSDGRVNENVYVVGWAKRGPSGVIGTNKSDAADVMKLLVEDLGTPKDSGDVTDVITHNRVVTQQHWQSINEAEIAAGEPLGKPRRKAVAREELLKLGRL
;
A
#
# COMPACT_ATOMS: atom_id res chain seq x y z
N MET A 1 -5.87 -21.14 16.19
CA MET A 1 -5.27 -21.08 14.83
C MET A 1 -4.51 -22.35 14.48
N LEU A 2 -3.75 -22.97 15.41
CA LEU A 2 -3.11 -24.28 15.20
C LEU A 2 -4.05 -25.37 14.64
N LEU A 3 -5.32 -25.40 15.07
CA LEU A 3 -6.34 -26.31 14.53
C LEU A 3 -6.57 -26.17 13.01
N ILE A 4 -6.23 -25.02 12.40
CA ILE A 4 -6.33 -24.83 10.94
C ILE A 4 -5.14 -25.48 10.22
N SER A 5 -3.97 -25.56 10.86
CA SER A 5 -2.76 -26.16 10.29
C SER A 5 -2.70 -27.69 10.44
N GLU A 6 -3.46 -28.26 11.37
CA GLU A 6 -3.45 -29.69 11.71
C GLU A 6 -4.50 -30.50 10.92
N LYS A 7 -5.03 -29.97 9.82
CA LYS A 7 -5.97 -30.70 8.98
C LYS A 7 -5.26 -31.82 8.20
N GLU A 8 -5.94 -32.96 8.09
CA GLU A 8 -5.51 -34.06 7.24
C GLU A 8 -5.31 -33.59 5.78
N GLU A 9 -4.30 -34.15 5.13
CA GLU A 9 -4.04 -33.85 3.73
C GLU A 9 -5.20 -34.32 2.85
N THR A 10 -5.64 -33.45 1.95
CA THR A 10 -6.70 -33.73 1.00
C THR A 10 -6.10 -33.94 -0.39
N SER A 11 -6.72 -34.81 -1.19
CA SER A 11 -6.26 -35.16 -2.55
C SER A 11 -6.84 -34.22 -3.61
N HIS A 12 -6.60 -32.92 -3.46
CA HIS A 12 -7.00 -31.91 -4.46
C HIS A 12 -5.83 -31.49 -5.34
N ASP A 13 -6.09 -31.16 -6.60
CA ASP A 13 -5.10 -30.63 -7.55
C ASP A 13 -4.43 -29.34 -7.07
N ARG A 14 -5.13 -28.58 -6.21
CA ARG A 14 -4.61 -27.36 -5.58
C ARG A 14 -4.88 -27.41 -4.08
N THR A 15 -3.84 -27.19 -3.30
CA THR A 15 -3.90 -27.18 -1.84
C THR A 15 -3.42 -25.84 -1.29
N MET A 16 -4.00 -25.40 -0.18
CA MET A 16 -3.52 -24.24 0.59
C MET A 16 -3.18 -24.71 2.00
N LYS A 17 -1.92 -24.53 2.40
CA LYS A 17 -1.42 -24.90 3.73
C LYS A 17 -1.15 -23.63 4.53
N PHE A 18 -1.66 -23.58 5.76
CA PHE A 18 -1.32 -22.54 6.72
C PHE A 18 -0.25 -23.09 7.66
N GLN A 19 0.94 -22.50 7.63
CA GLN A 19 2.04 -22.84 8.54
C GLN A 19 2.16 -21.77 9.62
N PHE A 20 2.10 -22.18 10.88
CA PHE A 20 2.34 -21.30 12.03
C PHE A 20 3.70 -21.62 12.67
N LEU A 21 4.19 -20.71 13.50
CA LEU A 21 5.45 -20.85 14.25
C LEU A 21 6.66 -21.14 13.34
N ALA A 22 6.72 -20.46 12.20
CA ALA A 22 7.78 -20.59 11.21
C ALA A 22 8.36 -19.21 10.91
N THR A 23 9.57 -18.94 11.41
CA THR A 23 10.30 -17.70 11.15
C THR A 23 11.20 -17.91 9.94
N PRO A 24 11.05 -17.15 8.83
CA PRO A 24 11.92 -17.31 7.66
C PRO A 24 13.36 -16.91 8.00
N LEU A 25 14.32 -17.75 7.63
CA LEU A 25 15.76 -17.51 7.84
C LEU A 25 16.47 -17.16 6.54
N GLU A 26 16.22 -17.92 5.47
CA GLU A 26 17.01 -17.82 4.24
C GLU A 26 16.17 -18.24 3.03
N ILE A 27 16.32 -17.54 1.92
CA ILE A 27 15.80 -17.97 0.61
C ILE A 27 16.98 -18.51 -0.19
N LYS A 28 16.88 -19.76 -0.67
CA LYS A 28 17.93 -20.46 -1.38
C LYS A 28 17.56 -20.72 -2.83
N GLY A 29 18.60 -20.86 -3.67
CA GLY A 29 18.52 -21.37 -5.04
C GLY A 29 19.66 -20.85 -5.91
N ASN A 30 19.75 -21.37 -7.13
CA ASN A 30 20.78 -21.01 -8.11
C ASN A 30 20.20 -20.13 -9.23
N GLY A 31 20.31 -18.80 -9.08
CA GLY A 31 19.76 -17.83 -10.04
C GLY A 31 18.24 -17.64 -10.00
N ARG A 32 17.53 -18.41 -9.16
CA ARG A 32 16.10 -18.29 -8.88
C ARG A 32 15.78 -18.86 -7.50
N VAL A 33 14.57 -18.62 -7.00
CA VAL A 33 14.06 -19.23 -5.76
C VAL A 33 13.81 -20.71 -5.97
N GLU A 34 14.31 -21.54 -5.06
CA GLU A 34 14.10 -23.00 -5.06
C GLU A 34 13.66 -23.52 -3.68
N GLU A 35 13.96 -22.80 -2.62
CA GLU A 35 13.67 -23.20 -1.25
C GLU A 35 13.63 -21.98 -0.31
N VAL A 36 12.81 -22.08 0.75
CA VAL A 36 12.91 -21.18 1.91
C VAL A 36 13.19 -22.03 3.14
N VAL A 37 14.24 -21.65 3.88
CA VAL A 37 14.57 -22.23 5.18
C VAL A 37 13.87 -21.42 6.27
N PHE A 38 13.21 -22.13 7.17
CA PHE A 38 12.53 -21.58 8.33
C PHE A 38 13.13 -22.15 9.62
N GLN A 39 13.13 -21.33 10.66
CA GLN A 39 13.27 -21.78 12.03
C GLN A 39 11.89 -22.03 12.61
N LYS A 40 11.73 -23.11 13.38
CA LYS A 40 10.57 -23.26 14.23
C LYS A 40 10.65 -22.23 15.35
N THR A 41 9.69 -21.31 15.39
CA THR A 41 9.75 -20.12 16.26
C THR A 41 9.92 -20.55 17.72
N GLY A 42 10.98 -20.07 18.36
CA GLY A 42 11.29 -20.36 19.77
C GLY A 42 12.16 -21.59 20.00
N THR A 43 12.69 -22.23 18.95
CA THR A 43 13.65 -23.36 19.06
C THR A 43 14.81 -23.19 18.06
N ASP A 44 15.84 -24.03 18.18
CA ASP A 44 16.95 -24.09 17.21
C ASP A 44 16.67 -25.06 16.04
N GLU A 45 15.47 -25.65 16.00
CA GLU A 45 15.06 -26.58 14.94
C GLU A 45 14.78 -25.82 13.65
N THR A 46 15.37 -26.27 12.54
CA THR A 46 15.15 -25.70 11.21
C THR A 46 14.49 -26.71 10.29
N PHE A 47 13.71 -26.21 9.35
CA PHE A 47 13.10 -27.00 8.29
C PHE A 47 13.03 -26.16 7.01
N SER A 48 12.76 -26.79 5.88
CA SER A 48 12.69 -26.08 4.61
C SER A 48 11.45 -26.41 3.81
N ILE A 49 11.02 -25.45 2.99
CA ILE A 49 9.91 -25.60 2.06
C ILE A 49 10.44 -25.35 0.65
N LYS A 50 10.42 -26.39 -0.18
CA LYS A 50 10.72 -26.26 -1.61
C LYS A 50 9.63 -25.45 -2.30
N CYS A 51 10.02 -24.37 -2.97
CA CYS A 51 9.09 -23.49 -3.67
C CYS A 51 9.81 -22.72 -4.78
N GLY A 52 9.05 -22.33 -5.82
CA GLY A 52 9.58 -21.54 -6.94
C GLY A 52 9.26 -20.04 -6.86
N LEU A 53 8.47 -19.62 -5.87
CA LEU A 53 7.99 -18.25 -5.70
C LEU A 53 7.80 -17.94 -4.22
N VAL A 54 8.31 -16.79 -3.79
CA VAL A 54 8.10 -16.24 -2.45
C VAL A 54 7.47 -14.87 -2.59
N ILE A 55 6.39 -14.63 -1.85
CA ILE A 55 5.71 -13.34 -1.77
C ILE A 55 5.73 -12.92 -0.31
N THR A 56 6.40 -11.81 0.00
CA THR A 56 6.41 -11.24 1.35
C THR A 56 5.14 -10.43 1.58
N ALA A 57 4.36 -10.82 2.58
CA ALA A 57 3.12 -10.14 2.98
C ALA A 57 3.19 -9.73 4.46
N ILE A 58 4.31 -9.13 4.86
CA ILE A 58 4.68 -8.85 6.27
C ILE A 58 4.42 -7.39 6.70
N GLY A 59 3.58 -6.68 5.95
CA GLY A 59 3.29 -5.26 6.17
C GLY A 59 3.91 -4.36 5.10
N TYR A 60 3.58 -3.07 5.18
CA TYR A 60 4.06 -2.03 4.28
C TYR A 60 4.78 -0.95 5.07
N GLU A 61 5.73 -0.29 4.43
CA GLU A 61 6.37 0.90 4.97
C GLU A 61 6.27 2.03 3.95
N ALA A 62 6.00 3.26 4.42
CA ALA A 62 5.97 4.42 3.54
C ALA A 62 7.42 4.90 3.26
N ALA A 63 7.64 5.52 2.12
CA ALA A 63 8.88 6.27 1.93
C ALA A 63 8.85 7.55 2.77
N SER A 64 9.99 7.96 3.31
CA SER A 64 10.13 9.29 3.90
C SER A 64 9.99 10.37 2.83
N LEU A 65 9.46 11.53 3.21
CA LEU A 65 9.40 12.72 2.37
C LEU A 65 10.36 13.77 2.93
N GLU A 66 11.08 14.44 2.04
CA GLU A 66 11.97 15.53 2.44
C GLU A 66 11.20 16.60 3.21
N GLY A 67 11.77 17.04 4.35
CA GLY A 67 11.14 18.01 5.24
C GLY A 67 10.05 17.46 6.17
N ILE A 68 9.65 16.19 6.05
CA ILE A 68 8.65 15.55 6.92
C ILE A 68 9.32 14.57 7.90
N PRO A 69 9.19 14.77 9.22
CA PRO A 69 9.80 13.86 10.19
C PRO A 69 9.17 12.47 10.13
N TYR A 70 10.00 11.43 10.10
CA TYR A 70 9.59 10.06 9.83
C TYR A 70 10.35 9.07 10.70
N GLU A 71 9.62 8.20 11.41
CA GLU A 71 10.20 7.18 12.27
C GLU A 71 9.31 5.93 12.33
N LYS A 72 9.96 4.75 12.40
CA LYS A 72 9.28 3.45 12.62
C LYS A 72 8.11 3.22 11.65
N GLY A 73 8.30 3.53 10.38
CA GLY A 73 7.32 3.24 9.36
C GLY A 73 6.17 4.24 9.21
N LYS A 74 6.23 5.41 9.85
CA LYS A 74 5.18 6.43 9.82
C LYS A 74 5.72 7.85 10.06
N VAL A 75 4.91 8.84 9.71
CA VAL A 75 5.20 10.26 10.00
C VAL A 75 5.11 10.49 11.50
N VAL A 76 6.10 11.18 12.07
CA VAL A 76 6.09 11.59 13.48
C VAL A 76 4.99 12.63 13.67
N ASN A 77 4.05 12.38 14.57
CA ASN A 77 2.90 13.24 14.80
C ASN A 77 2.34 13.11 16.23
N SER A 78 1.64 14.15 16.68
CA SER A 78 0.77 14.13 17.86
C SER A 78 -0.69 14.24 17.39
N ASP A 79 -1.46 13.17 17.54
CA ASP A 79 -2.88 13.08 17.12
C ASP A 79 -3.16 13.40 15.64
N GLY A 80 -2.14 13.43 14.80
CA GLY A 80 -2.21 13.79 13.37
C GLY A 80 -1.56 15.13 13.04
N ARG A 81 -1.13 15.92 14.04
CA ARG A 81 -0.35 17.13 13.85
C ARG A 81 1.14 16.81 13.75
N VAL A 82 1.80 17.30 12.70
CA VAL A 82 3.23 17.05 12.44
C VAL A 82 4.06 18.24 12.92
N ASN A 83 3.91 19.38 12.25
CA ASN A 83 4.50 20.67 12.60
C ASN A 83 3.68 21.79 11.95
N GLU A 84 3.71 23.00 12.51
CA GLU A 84 3.03 24.19 11.96
C GLU A 84 1.61 23.91 11.41
N ASN A 85 1.43 23.99 10.10
CA ASN A 85 0.20 23.75 9.33
C ASN A 85 0.21 22.41 8.56
N VAL A 86 1.06 21.46 8.97
CA VAL A 86 1.18 20.13 8.38
C VAL A 86 0.50 19.09 9.27
N TYR A 87 -0.39 18.33 8.63
CA TYR A 87 -1.16 17.27 9.26
C TYR A 87 -1.01 15.97 8.48
N VAL A 88 -1.23 14.84 9.15
CA VAL A 88 -1.13 13.50 8.58
C VAL A 88 -2.34 12.65 8.99
N VAL A 89 -2.85 11.86 8.05
CA VAL A 89 -3.99 10.96 8.24
C VAL A 89 -3.69 9.55 7.72
N GLY A 90 -4.52 8.59 8.08
CA GLY A 90 -4.49 7.22 7.55
C GLY A 90 -3.23 6.46 7.94
N TRP A 91 -2.74 5.62 7.02
CA TRP A 91 -1.56 4.79 7.28
C TRP A 91 -0.28 5.59 7.51
N ALA A 92 -0.14 6.76 6.87
CA ALA A 92 1.00 7.63 7.12
C ALA A 92 1.04 8.14 8.58
N LYS A 93 -0.12 8.25 9.25
CA LYS A 93 -0.24 8.64 10.66
C LYS A 93 -0.08 7.46 11.62
N ARG A 94 -0.74 6.33 11.32
CA ARG A 94 -0.95 5.21 12.27
C ARG A 94 -0.16 3.94 11.95
N GLY A 95 0.52 3.88 10.81
CA GLY A 95 1.10 2.66 10.24
C GLY A 95 0.11 1.87 9.38
N PRO A 96 0.57 0.81 8.69
CA PRO A 96 -0.14 0.09 7.63
C PRO A 96 -1.20 -0.90 8.17
N SER A 97 -2.07 -0.45 9.07
CA SER A 97 -3.10 -1.30 9.69
C SER A 97 -4.48 -0.67 9.70
N GLY A 98 -5.49 -1.53 9.74
CA GLY A 98 -6.90 -1.15 9.65
C GLY A 98 -7.45 -1.19 8.23
N VAL A 99 -8.77 -1.15 8.14
CA VAL A 99 -9.52 -1.20 6.88
C VAL A 99 -9.84 0.20 6.38
N ILE A 100 -10.44 0.32 5.20
CA ILE A 100 -10.85 1.60 4.60
C ILE A 100 -11.66 2.46 5.60
N GLY A 101 -12.60 1.85 6.33
CA GLY A 101 -13.42 2.54 7.33
C GLY A 101 -12.61 3.14 8.48
N THR A 102 -11.52 2.50 8.90
CA THR A 102 -10.64 3.00 9.97
C THR A 102 -9.98 4.32 9.58
N ASN A 103 -9.69 4.52 8.28
CA ASN A 103 -9.10 5.76 7.79
C ASN A 103 -10.12 6.91 7.77
N LYS A 104 -11.42 6.63 7.63
CA LYS A 104 -12.46 7.67 7.62
C LYS A 104 -12.59 8.35 8.99
N SER A 105 -12.68 7.57 10.07
CA SER A 105 -12.77 8.12 11.43
C SER A 105 -11.49 8.86 11.82
N ASP A 106 -10.33 8.27 11.51
CA ASP A 106 -9.03 8.88 11.78
C ASP A 106 -8.87 10.24 11.08
N ALA A 107 -9.20 10.33 9.80
CA ALA A 107 -9.16 11.59 9.07
C ALA A 107 -10.14 12.62 9.65
N ALA A 108 -11.34 12.20 10.07
CA ALA A 108 -12.32 13.11 10.66
C ALA A 108 -11.82 13.76 11.96
N ASP A 109 -11.08 13.03 12.80
CA ASP A 109 -10.53 13.58 14.03
C ASP A 109 -9.38 14.57 13.76
N VAL A 110 -8.51 14.26 12.78
CA VAL A 110 -7.45 15.21 12.35
C VAL A 110 -8.05 16.46 11.73
N MET A 111 -9.15 16.33 10.98
CA MET A 111 -9.83 17.50 10.42
C MET A 111 -10.42 18.41 11.49
N LYS A 112 -10.85 17.89 12.64
CA LYS A 112 -11.29 18.74 13.76
C LYS A 112 -10.13 19.58 14.29
N LEU A 113 -8.97 18.96 14.52
CA LEU A 113 -7.76 19.66 14.94
C LEU A 113 -7.38 20.76 13.92
N LEU A 114 -7.32 20.41 12.64
CA LEU A 114 -7.00 21.35 11.58
C LEU A 114 -7.96 22.54 11.58
N VAL A 115 -9.27 22.31 11.69
CA VAL A 115 -10.29 23.37 11.71
C VAL A 115 -10.15 24.27 12.94
N GLU A 116 -9.84 23.71 14.11
CA GLU A 116 -9.58 24.49 15.33
C GLU A 116 -8.35 25.40 15.19
N ASP A 117 -7.38 24.99 14.38
CA ASP A 117 -6.14 25.73 14.14
C ASP A 117 -6.22 26.71 12.95
N LEU A 118 -7.33 26.75 12.21
CA LEU A 118 -7.49 27.63 11.07
C LEU A 118 -7.43 29.10 11.51
N GLY A 119 -6.41 29.80 11.00
CA GLY A 119 -6.25 31.24 11.17
C GLY A 119 -6.57 32.01 9.89
N THR A 120 -6.08 33.26 9.85
CA THR A 120 -6.15 34.09 8.65
C THR A 120 -5.35 33.45 7.51
N PRO A 121 -5.94 33.30 6.30
CA PRO A 121 -5.22 32.71 5.18
C PRO A 121 -4.02 33.58 4.79
N LYS A 122 -2.90 32.91 4.45
CA LYS A 122 -1.73 33.58 3.87
C LYS A 122 -2.04 33.96 2.42
N ASP A 123 -1.65 35.16 2.00
CA ASP A 123 -1.70 35.58 0.60
C ASP A 123 -0.42 35.10 -0.11
N SER A 124 -0.48 33.90 -0.70
CA SER A 124 0.72 33.18 -1.21
C SER A 124 0.62 32.82 -2.70
N GLY A 125 -0.35 33.38 -3.43
CA GLY A 125 -0.62 33.05 -4.83
C GLY A 125 -1.33 31.70 -5.03
N ASP A 126 -1.53 31.32 -6.29
CA ASP A 126 -2.17 30.06 -6.67
C ASP A 126 -1.12 28.95 -6.89
N VAL A 127 -1.39 27.75 -6.40
CA VAL A 127 -0.49 26.59 -6.59
C VAL A 127 -0.26 26.25 -8.06
N THR A 128 -1.23 26.58 -8.92
CA THR A 128 -1.14 26.37 -10.38
C THR A 128 -0.02 27.18 -11.04
N ASP A 129 0.37 28.32 -10.45
CA ASP A 129 1.50 29.12 -10.91
C ASP A 129 2.86 28.46 -10.58
N VAL A 130 2.88 27.58 -9.57
CA VAL A 130 4.10 26.89 -9.10
C VAL A 130 4.33 25.58 -9.87
N ILE A 131 3.27 24.84 -10.18
CA ILE A 131 3.36 23.51 -10.82
C ILE A 131 3.31 23.56 -12.36
N THR A 132 3.65 24.71 -12.95
CA THR A 132 3.54 24.98 -14.40
C THR A 132 4.33 24.02 -15.29
N HIS A 133 5.40 23.43 -14.77
CA HIS A 133 6.25 22.48 -15.50
C HIS A 133 5.79 21.02 -15.35
N ASN A 134 4.75 20.76 -14.55
CA ASN A 134 4.25 19.43 -14.27
C ASN A 134 3.09 19.07 -15.21
N ARG A 135 3.08 17.83 -15.72
CA ARG A 135 1.88 17.23 -16.30
C ARG A 135 0.91 16.85 -15.18
N VAL A 136 -0.18 17.60 -15.05
CA VAL A 136 -1.21 17.39 -14.01
C VAL A 136 -2.37 16.56 -14.56
N VAL A 137 -2.64 15.43 -13.91
CA VAL A 137 -3.85 14.64 -14.17
C VAL A 137 -4.99 15.25 -13.36
N THR A 138 -5.85 16.02 -14.02
CA THR A 138 -7.05 16.59 -13.43
C THR A 138 -8.14 15.52 -13.29
N GLN A 139 -9.24 15.86 -12.64
CA GLN A 139 -10.41 15.00 -12.56
C GLN A 139 -10.92 14.58 -13.94
N GLN A 140 -10.92 15.50 -14.93
CA GLN A 140 -11.37 15.24 -16.30
C GLN A 140 -10.40 14.30 -17.05
N HIS A 141 -9.09 14.48 -16.86
CA HIS A 141 -8.09 13.56 -17.41
C HIS A 141 -8.28 12.15 -16.83
N TRP A 142 -8.46 12.03 -15.50
CA TRP A 142 -8.74 10.76 -14.85
C TRP A 142 -10.05 10.10 -15.32
N GLN A 143 -11.12 10.86 -15.50
CA GLN A 143 -12.39 10.35 -16.04
C GLN A 143 -12.20 9.75 -17.44
N SER A 144 -11.42 10.40 -18.30
CA SER A 144 -11.09 9.89 -19.64
C SER A 144 -10.33 8.56 -19.58
N ILE A 145 -9.36 8.43 -18.65
CA ILE A 145 -8.65 7.17 -18.39
C ILE A 145 -9.66 6.10 -17.94
N ASN A 146 -10.50 6.41 -16.96
CA ASN A 146 -11.45 5.48 -16.38
C ASN A 146 -12.44 4.94 -17.42
N GLU A 147 -13.00 5.80 -18.27
CA GLU A 147 -13.90 5.41 -19.36
C GLU A 147 -13.21 4.48 -20.37
N ALA A 148 -11.99 4.82 -20.78
CA ALA A 148 -11.21 3.99 -21.69
C ALA A 148 -10.88 2.60 -21.11
N GLU A 149 -10.51 2.53 -19.83
CA GLU A 149 -10.26 1.25 -19.16
C GLU A 149 -11.52 0.38 -19.07
N ILE A 150 -12.69 0.98 -18.78
CA ILE A 150 -13.97 0.27 -18.72
C ILE A 150 -14.33 -0.27 -20.11
N ALA A 151 -14.33 0.60 -21.14
CA ALA A 151 -14.64 0.22 -22.51
C ALA A 151 -13.72 -0.89 -23.04
N ALA A 152 -12.43 -0.88 -22.68
CA ALA A 152 -11.48 -1.93 -23.04
C ALA A 152 -11.73 -3.27 -22.30
N GLY A 153 -12.45 -3.25 -21.18
CA GLY A 153 -12.81 -4.43 -20.40
C GLY A 153 -14.11 -5.11 -20.88
N GLU A 154 -15.09 -4.33 -21.32
CA GLU A 154 -16.41 -4.80 -21.77
C GLU A 154 -16.38 -5.97 -22.77
N PRO A 155 -15.65 -5.91 -23.90
CA PRO A 155 -15.62 -7.01 -24.87
C PRO A 155 -14.98 -8.29 -24.32
N LEU A 156 -14.29 -8.21 -23.18
CA LEU A 156 -13.65 -9.33 -22.50
C LEU A 156 -14.48 -9.84 -21.30
N GLY A 157 -15.65 -9.27 -21.05
CA GLY A 157 -16.46 -9.57 -19.86
C GLY A 157 -15.78 -9.15 -18.55
N LYS A 158 -14.91 -8.14 -18.58
CA LYS A 158 -14.18 -7.63 -17.40
C LYS A 158 -14.74 -6.27 -16.98
N PRO A 159 -14.72 -5.93 -15.67
CA PRO A 159 -15.14 -4.61 -15.20
C PRO A 159 -14.31 -3.45 -15.79
N ARG A 160 -13.04 -3.74 -16.09
CA ARG A 160 -12.12 -2.86 -16.83
C ARG A 160 -10.86 -3.63 -17.24
N ARG A 161 -10.10 -3.06 -18.18
CA ARG A 161 -8.72 -3.43 -18.48
C ARG A 161 -7.82 -2.22 -18.21
N LYS A 162 -6.99 -2.33 -17.16
CA LYS A 162 -6.13 -1.22 -16.73
C LYS A 162 -4.98 -1.00 -17.71
N ALA A 163 -4.68 0.27 -17.98
CA ALA A 163 -3.40 0.66 -18.57
C ALA A 163 -2.31 0.52 -17.51
N VAL A 164 -1.21 -0.14 -17.85
CA VAL A 164 -0.13 -0.46 -16.89
C VAL A 164 1.13 0.37 -17.14
N ALA A 165 1.19 1.07 -18.28
CA ALA A 165 2.28 1.96 -18.63
C ALA A 165 1.87 3.42 -18.40
N ARG A 166 2.78 4.22 -17.86
CA ARG A 166 2.55 5.66 -17.60
C ARG A 166 2.21 6.42 -18.88
N GLU A 167 2.92 6.18 -19.97
CA GLU A 167 2.67 6.87 -21.24
C GLU A 167 1.29 6.53 -21.83
N GLU A 168 0.81 5.31 -21.62
CA GLU A 168 -0.53 4.91 -22.02
C GLU A 168 -1.58 5.64 -21.17
N LEU A 169 -1.39 5.72 -19.85
CA LEU A 169 -2.27 6.49 -18.96
C LEU A 169 -2.34 7.96 -19.37
N LEU A 170 -1.19 8.59 -19.70
CA LEU A 170 -1.14 9.98 -20.15
C LEU A 170 -1.88 10.15 -21.48
N LYS A 171 -1.65 9.26 -22.44
CA LYS A 171 -2.36 9.25 -23.72
C LYS A 171 -3.89 9.12 -23.55
N LEU A 172 -4.35 8.19 -22.70
CA LEU A 172 -5.78 8.00 -22.41
C LEU A 172 -6.38 9.22 -21.68
N GLY A 173 -5.59 9.84 -20.80
CA GLY A 173 -5.92 11.10 -20.15
C GLY A 173 -5.85 12.33 -21.05
N ARG A 174 -5.46 12.16 -22.32
CA ARG A 174 -5.28 13.21 -23.34
C ARG A 174 -4.20 14.24 -22.96
N LEU A 175 -3.13 13.77 -22.32
CA LEU A 175 -2.00 14.54 -21.83
C LEU A 175 -0.72 14.31 -22.61
#